data_AF-A0A1R4B8H3-F1
#
_entry.id   AF-A0A1R4B8H3-F1
#
_cell.length_a   1.000
_cell.length_b   1.000
_cell.length_c   1.000
_cell.angle_alpha   90.00
_cell.angle_beta   90.00
_cell.angle_gamma   90.00
#
_symmetry.space_group_name_H-M   'P 1'
#
loop_
_entity.id
_entity.type
_entity.pdbx_description
1 polymer ?
#
loop_
_entity_poly.entity_id
_entity_poly.type
_entity_poly.pdbx_seq_one_letter_code
_entity_poly.pdbx_strand_id
1 'polypeptide(L)'
;MQINEIQELSLWYHKEIQLNKVETLLSTCLKKLKGNTAIPNEKKMLLEAISAIDCSSITSNQRKCLIKLNVSSIVLEGALNEFTLLFDMQVNDTNFVISTLDRHLTFLTAATKTFTQIRGALPIIVPSEFLNAIEVPTGKILTRLTFHNEASISNVIEFNDWAKRWSLIARGFSMAVNQPTEDFEIVNADRGSFIIDLLVGASAMTILFKSLKSLTDLAVSVTELRIKHKQLEQLKGTVPPEMFQEFSEASNKHIEKQEDEIVDKVIASLKEQGLVENEKANNELARAIKEVHKFNASGGSMTCLASNDDQFDTETVKELNHSYELLQNNSEIKRLEEKPAGK
;
A
#
# COMPACT_ATOMS: atom_id res chain seq x y z
N MET A 1 8.05 -4.74 -9.49
CA MET A 1 7.02 -5.80 -9.48
C MET A 1 7.70 -7.08 -9.86
N GLN A 2 7.59 -8.09 -9.01
CA GLN A 2 8.28 -9.37 -9.18
C GLN A 2 7.61 -10.22 -10.27
N ILE A 3 8.32 -11.27 -10.72
CA ILE A 3 7.82 -12.18 -11.75
C ILE A 3 6.59 -12.98 -11.26
N ASN A 4 6.61 -13.46 -10.02
CA ASN A 4 5.45 -14.12 -9.41
C ASN A 4 4.26 -13.16 -9.30
N GLU A 5 4.46 -11.89 -8.95
CA GLU A 5 3.36 -10.90 -8.91
C GLU A 5 2.69 -10.72 -10.29
N ILE A 6 3.45 -10.79 -11.38
CA ILE A 6 2.90 -10.73 -12.75
C ILE A 6 2.05 -11.98 -13.03
N GLN A 7 2.55 -13.15 -12.63
CA GLN A 7 1.83 -14.40 -12.79
C GLN A 7 0.54 -14.41 -11.95
N GLU A 8 0.61 -14.01 -10.68
CA GLU A 8 -0.53 -13.84 -9.77
C GLU A 8 -1.55 -12.88 -10.33
N LEU A 9 -1.13 -11.72 -10.86
CA LEU A 9 -2.03 -10.76 -11.50
C LEU A 9 -2.73 -11.36 -12.73
N SER A 10 -2.03 -12.18 -13.52
CA SER A 10 -2.62 -12.86 -14.67
C SER A 10 -3.65 -13.91 -14.28
N LEU A 11 -3.43 -14.61 -13.16
CA LEU A 11 -4.35 -15.59 -12.59
C LEU A 11 -5.56 -14.89 -11.97
N TRP A 12 -5.34 -13.81 -11.23
CA TRP A 12 -6.39 -12.94 -10.72
C TRP A 12 -7.27 -12.41 -11.85
N TYR A 13 -6.67 -11.86 -12.91
CA TYR A 13 -7.41 -11.33 -14.05
C TYR A 13 -8.25 -12.41 -14.74
N HIS A 14 -7.70 -13.63 -14.86
CA HIS A 14 -8.47 -14.76 -15.38
C HIS A 14 -9.69 -15.07 -14.52
N LYS A 15 -9.48 -15.21 -13.22
CA LYS A 15 -10.52 -15.58 -12.25
C LYS A 15 -11.60 -14.50 -12.16
N GLU A 16 -11.20 -13.26 -11.91
CA GLU A 16 -12.14 -12.18 -11.60
C GLU A 16 -12.77 -11.54 -12.84
N ILE A 17 -12.11 -11.57 -13.99
CA ILE A 17 -12.58 -10.86 -15.21
C ILE A 17 -13.04 -11.84 -16.28
N GLN A 18 -12.21 -12.84 -16.62
CA GLN A 18 -12.52 -13.75 -17.73
C GLN A 18 -13.59 -14.78 -17.34
N LEU A 19 -13.49 -15.42 -16.17
CA LEU A 19 -14.48 -16.39 -15.72
C LEU A 19 -15.82 -15.73 -15.37
N ASN A 20 -15.80 -14.51 -14.83
CA ASN A 20 -17.00 -13.69 -14.61
C ASN A 20 -17.56 -13.06 -15.89
N LYS A 21 -16.92 -13.29 -17.05
CA LYS A 21 -17.39 -12.88 -18.38
C LYS A 21 -17.63 -11.38 -18.54
N VAL A 22 -16.90 -10.54 -17.80
CA VAL A 22 -17.09 -9.07 -17.79
C VAL A 22 -16.99 -8.50 -19.22
N GLU A 23 -15.99 -8.92 -19.99
CA GLU A 23 -15.80 -8.49 -21.39
C GLU A 23 -16.98 -8.89 -22.30
N THR A 24 -17.51 -10.11 -22.12
CA THR A 24 -18.64 -10.61 -22.91
C THR A 24 -19.93 -9.87 -22.58
N LEU A 25 -20.18 -9.61 -21.30
CA LEU A 25 -21.33 -8.84 -20.84
C LEU A 25 -21.26 -7.39 -21.35
N LEU A 26 -20.08 -6.77 -21.27
CA LEU A 26 -19.83 -5.43 -21.81
C LEU A 26 -20.09 -5.37 -23.33
N SER A 27 -19.55 -6.33 -24.09
CA SER A 27 -19.76 -6.44 -25.53
C SER A 27 -21.23 -6.65 -25.89
N THR A 28 -21.97 -7.40 -25.07
CA THR A 28 -23.42 -7.63 -25.26
C THR A 28 -24.21 -6.34 -25.03
N CYS A 29 -23.93 -5.60 -23.95
CA CYS A 29 -24.51 -4.28 -23.70
C CYS A 29 -24.26 -3.34 -24.88
N LEU A 30 -23.00 -3.23 -25.32
CA LEU A 30 -22.60 -2.36 -26.42
C LEU A 30 -23.32 -2.71 -27.73
N LYS A 31 -23.38 -4.00 -28.10
CA LYS A 31 -24.05 -4.47 -29.32
C LYS A 31 -25.54 -4.12 -29.31
N LYS A 32 -26.21 -4.32 -28.18
CA LYS A 32 -27.64 -4.00 -28.03
C LYS A 32 -27.90 -2.48 -28.06
N LEU A 33 -27.05 -1.69 -27.40
CA LEU A 33 -27.15 -0.22 -27.45
C LEU A 33 -26.95 0.33 -28.87
N LYS A 34 -25.93 -0.16 -29.60
CA LYS A 34 -25.73 0.20 -31.02
C LYS A 34 -26.93 -0.21 -31.89
N GLY A 35 -27.64 -1.26 -31.51
CA GLY A 35 -28.88 -1.70 -32.15
C GLY A 35 -30.15 -1.04 -31.61
N ASN A 36 -30.05 0.05 -30.83
CA ASN A 36 -31.17 0.77 -30.20
C ASN A 36 -32.11 -0.14 -29.40
N THR A 37 -31.58 -1.22 -28.82
CA THR A 37 -32.34 -2.19 -28.03
C THR A 37 -32.18 -1.88 -26.54
N ALA A 38 -33.27 -2.01 -25.77
CA ALA A 38 -33.22 -1.88 -24.32
C ALA A 38 -32.33 -2.97 -23.69
N ILE A 39 -31.55 -2.60 -22.68
CA ILE A 39 -30.56 -3.47 -22.02
C ILE A 39 -30.75 -3.64 -20.49
N PRO A 40 -31.98 -3.68 -19.93
CA PRO A 40 -32.14 -3.73 -18.47
C PRO A 40 -31.52 -4.98 -17.84
N ASN A 41 -31.65 -6.13 -18.50
CA ASN A 41 -31.09 -7.39 -18.01
C ASN A 41 -29.57 -7.43 -18.18
N GLU A 42 -29.04 -6.99 -19.33
CA GLU A 42 -27.61 -6.99 -19.58
C GLU A 42 -26.87 -5.98 -18.68
N LYS A 43 -27.46 -4.80 -18.46
CA LYS A 43 -26.98 -3.81 -17.48
C LYS A 43 -26.87 -4.47 -16.11
N LYS A 44 -27.94 -5.12 -15.63
CA LYS A 44 -27.97 -5.78 -14.33
C LYS A 44 -26.88 -6.85 -14.21
N MET A 45 -26.78 -7.74 -15.20
CA MET A 45 -25.78 -8.81 -15.19
C MET A 45 -24.34 -8.27 -15.20
N LEU A 46 -24.07 -7.21 -15.97
CA LEU A 46 -22.76 -6.57 -15.99
C LEU A 46 -22.41 -5.92 -14.65
N LEU A 47 -23.36 -5.19 -14.04
CA LEU A 47 -23.15 -4.56 -12.74
C LEU A 47 -22.94 -5.61 -11.64
N GLU A 48 -23.69 -6.71 -11.65
CA GLU A 48 -23.48 -7.85 -10.75
C GLU A 48 -22.08 -8.45 -10.91
N ALA A 49 -21.63 -8.69 -12.15
CA ALA A 49 -20.29 -9.21 -12.44
C ALA A 49 -19.18 -8.25 -11.97
N ILE A 50 -19.34 -6.95 -12.17
CA ILE A 50 -18.37 -5.93 -11.70
C ILE A 50 -18.36 -5.87 -10.17
N SER A 51 -19.52 -5.95 -9.52
CA SER A 51 -19.63 -5.90 -8.06
C SER A 51 -18.99 -7.11 -7.37
N ALA A 52 -18.87 -8.23 -8.07
CA ALA A 52 -18.30 -9.46 -7.54
C ALA A 52 -16.75 -9.51 -7.64
N ILE A 53 -16.12 -8.53 -8.28
CA ILE A 53 -14.66 -8.49 -8.44
C ILE A 53 -14.00 -8.25 -7.08
N ASP A 54 -13.21 -9.22 -6.62
CA ASP A 54 -12.42 -9.08 -5.40
C ASP A 54 -11.06 -8.41 -5.69
N CYS A 55 -10.89 -7.18 -5.20
CA CYS A 55 -9.64 -6.43 -5.33
C CYS A 55 -8.71 -6.55 -4.11
N SER A 56 -9.09 -7.31 -3.08
CA SER A 56 -8.36 -7.38 -1.80
C SER A 56 -6.96 -7.95 -1.93
N SER A 57 -6.74 -8.86 -2.88
CA SER A 57 -5.46 -9.51 -3.12
C SER A 57 -4.52 -8.73 -4.04
N ILE A 58 -4.95 -7.57 -4.59
CA ILE A 58 -4.17 -6.84 -5.59
C ILE A 58 -3.21 -5.84 -4.92
N THR A 59 -1.91 -5.98 -5.19
CA THR A 59 -0.86 -5.08 -4.68
C THR A 59 -0.88 -3.71 -5.37
N SER A 60 -0.27 -2.69 -4.74
CA SER A 60 -0.09 -1.36 -5.35
C SER A 60 0.63 -1.42 -6.71
N ASN A 61 1.61 -2.32 -6.86
CA ASN A 61 2.32 -2.51 -8.13
C ASN A 61 1.43 -3.13 -9.21
N GLN A 62 0.62 -4.12 -8.85
CA GLN A 62 -0.35 -4.73 -9.75
C GLN A 62 -1.43 -3.71 -10.18
N ARG A 63 -1.88 -2.84 -9.27
CA ARG A 63 -2.77 -1.70 -9.60
C ARG A 63 -2.14 -0.75 -10.61
N LYS A 64 -0.87 -0.40 -10.45
CA LYS A 64 -0.14 0.43 -11.44
C LYS A 64 -0.12 -0.22 -12.83
N CYS A 65 -0.03 -1.55 -12.91
CA CYS A 65 -0.13 -2.26 -14.18
C CYS A 65 -1.53 -2.17 -14.80
N LEU A 66 -2.59 -2.34 -13.99
CA LEU A 66 -3.97 -2.19 -14.46
C LEU A 66 -4.27 -0.76 -14.91
N ILE A 67 -3.73 0.25 -14.22
CA ILE A 67 -3.78 1.66 -14.65
C ILE A 67 -3.03 1.84 -15.98
N LYS A 68 -1.84 1.27 -16.13
CA LYS A 68 -1.05 1.36 -17.37
C LYS A 68 -1.76 0.72 -18.56
N LEU A 69 -2.55 -0.32 -18.32
CA LEU A 69 -3.41 -0.97 -19.31
C LEU A 69 -4.75 -0.24 -19.54
N ASN A 70 -5.00 0.86 -18.83
CA ASN A 70 -6.24 1.65 -18.87
C ASN A 70 -7.50 0.85 -18.52
N VAL A 71 -7.38 -0.15 -17.64
CA VAL A 71 -8.51 -0.97 -17.18
C VAL A 71 -8.93 -0.67 -15.75
N SER A 72 -8.23 0.23 -15.04
CA SER A 72 -8.51 0.54 -13.63
C SER A 72 -9.96 0.96 -13.37
N SER A 73 -10.54 1.82 -14.21
CA SER A 73 -11.95 2.26 -14.14
C SER A 73 -12.97 1.14 -14.37
N ILE A 74 -12.51 -0.03 -14.82
CA ILE A 74 -13.36 -1.15 -15.19
C ILE A 74 -13.28 -2.27 -14.16
N VAL A 75 -12.10 -2.48 -13.58
CA VAL A 75 -11.79 -3.69 -12.79
C VAL A 75 -11.34 -3.40 -11.36
N LEU A 76 -11.13 -2.14 -10.98
CA LEU A 76 -10.76 -1.76 -9.62
C LEU A 76 -11.96 -1.16 -8.85
N GLU A 77 -11.71 -0.80 -7.60
CA GLU A 77 -12.69 -0.16 -6.73
C GLU A 77 -13.25 1.11 -7.38
N GLY A 78 -14.56 1.32 -7.23
CA GLY A 78 -15.27 2.42 -7.85
C GLY A 78 -15.84 2.10 -9.24
N ALA A 79 -15.41 1.03 -9.91
CA ALA A 79 -15.95 0.63 -11.22
C ALA A 79 -17.48 0.47 -11.21
N LEU A 80 -18.06 -0.11 -10.16
CA LEU A 80 -19.51 -0.25 -10.03
C LEU A 80 -20.23 1.10 -10.08
N ASN A 81 -19.69 2.10 -9.37
CA ASN A 81 -20.26 3.45 -9.33
C ASN A 81 -20.09 4.14 -10.69
N GLU A 82 -18.92 4.02 -11.31
CA GLU A 82 -18.66 4.58 -12.64
C GLU A 82 -19.62 4.00 -13.69
N PHE A 83 -19.82 2.68 -13.70
CA PHE A 83 -20.75 2.02 -14.62
C PHE A 83 -22.21 2.37 -14.34
N THR A 84 -22.59 2.49 -13.06
CA THR A 84 -23.94 2.91 -12.69
C THR A 84 -24.23 4.32 -13.21
N LEU A 85 -23.33 5.27 -12.94
CA LEU A 85 -23.42 6.63 -13.46
C LEU A 85 -23.43 6.68 -15.00
N LEU A 86 -22.59 5.88 -15.64
CA LEU A 86 -22.53 5.79 -17.10
C LEU A 86 -23.87 5.35 -17.68
N PHE A 87 -24.47 4.30 -17.14
CA PHE A 87 -25.78 3.84 -17.62
C PHE A 87 -26.93 4.77 -17.26
N ASP A 88 -26.83 5.56 -16.20
CA ASP A 88 -27.85 6.54 -15.85
C ASP A 88 -27.81 7.75 -16.80
N MET A 89 -26.62 8.09 -17.33
CA MET A 89 -26.46 9.08 -18.40
C MET A 89 -27.06 8.63 -19.74
N GLN A 90 -27.36 7.34 -19.93
CA GLN A 90 -27.94 6.80 -21.17
C GLN A 90 -29.22 7.52 -21.59
N VAL A 91 -30.04 7.96 -20.63
CA VAL A 91 -31.31 8.67 -20.88
C VAL A 91 -31.07 10.00 -21.61
N ASN A 92 -29.93 10.65 -21.33
CA ASN A 92 -29.60 11.97 -21.85
C ASN A 92 -28.65 11.90 -23.06
N ASP A 93 -27.68 10.99 -23.04
CA ASP A 93 -26.68 10.86 -24.11
C ASP A 93 -26.25 9.39 -24.33
N THR A 94 -27.02 8.69 -25.15
CA THR A 94 -26.70 7.29 -25.53
C THR A 94 -25.40 7.18 -26.33
N ASN A 95 -25.03 8.20 -27.12
CA ASN A 95 -23.81 8.15 -27.93
C ASN A 95 -22.55 8.25 -27.06
N PHE A 96 -22.58 9.09 -26.03
CA PHE A 96 -21.54 9.15 -25.01
C PHE A 96 -21.37 7.80 -24.30
N VAL A 97 -22.48 7.16 -23.91
CA VAL A 97 -22.44 5.82 -23.30
C VAL A 97 -21.83 4.79 -24.25
N ILE A 98 -22.27 4.74 -25.51
CA ILE A 98 -21.74 3.81 -26.52
C ILE A 98 -20.25 4.02 -26.72
N SER A 99 -19.79 5.26 -26.92
CA SER A 99 -18.36 5.55 -27.14
C SER A 99 -17.50 5.20 -25.93
N THR A 100 -18.00 5.42 -24.72
CA THR A 100 -17.30 5.07 -23.49
C THR A 100 -17.20 3.55 -23.30
N LEU A 101 -18.29 2.82 -23.52
CA LEU A 101 -18.30 1.35 -23.46
C LEU A 101 -17.40 0.72 -24.55
N ASP A 102 -17.38 1.29 -25.76
CA ASP A 102 -16.51 0.85 -26.86
C ASP A 102 -15.02 1.00 -26.51
N ARG A 103 -14.66 2.14 -25.89
CA ARG A 103 -13.32 2.38 -25.35
C ARG A 103 -12.97 1.39 -24.25
N HIS A 104 -13.86 1.15 -23.28
CA HIS A 104 -13.65 0.16 -22.23
C HIS A 104 -13.46 -1.25 -22.77
N LEU A 105 -14.26 -1.64 -23.79
CA LEU A 105 -14.14 -2.94 -24.45
C LEU A 105 -12.78 -3.09 -25.15
N THR A 106 -12.30 -2.03 -25.80
CA THR A 106 -10.97 -2.02 -26.43
C THR A 106 -9.86 -2.26 -25.39
N PHE A 107 -9.91 -1.56 -24.25
CA PHE A 107 -8.94 -1.74 -23.17
C PHE A 107 -9.00 -3.14 -22.54
N LEU A 108 -10.20 -3.65 -22.26
CA LEU A 108 -10.38 -5.02 -21.77
C LEU A 108 -9.84 -6.05 -22.75
N THR A 109 -10.14 -5.94 -24.05
CA THR A 109 -9.65 -6.88 -25.07
C THR A 109 -8.12 -6.92 -25.12
N ALA A 110 -7.48 -5.74 -25.05
CA ALA A 110 -6.02 -5.63 -25.01
C ALA A 110 -5.43 -6.24 -23.72
N ALA A 111 -6.05 -6.00 -22.56
CA ALA A 111 -5.65 -6.58 -21.29
C ALA A 111 -5.84 -8.11 -21.26
N THR A 112 -7.00 -8.62 -21.70
CA THR A 112 -7.31 -10.05 -21.89
C THR A 112 -6.23 -10.73 -22.72
N LYS A 113 -5.88 -10.16 -23.88
CA LYS A 113 -4.82 -10.71 -24.73
C LYS A 113 -3.47 -10.76 -23.99
N THR A 114 -3.11 -9.66 -23.33
CA THR A 114 -1.83 -9.53 -22.61
C THR A 114 -1.73 -10.56 -21.48
N PHE A 115 -2.73 -10.62 -20.59
CA PHE A 115 -2.72 -11.56 -19.46
C PHE A 115 -2.82 -13.02 -19.90
N THR A 116 -3.52 -13.32 -21.00
CA THR A 116 -3.56 -14.68 -21.55
C THR A 116 -2.18 -15.10 -22.09
N GLN A 117 -1.46 -14.20 -22.75
CA GLN A 117 -0.10 -14.45 -23.22
C GLN A 117 0.87 -14.66 -22.06
N ILE A 118 0.79 -13.80 -21.03
CA ILE A 118 1.57 -13.91 -19.79
C ILE A 118 1.34 -15.28 -19.15
N ARG A 119 0.09 -15.66 -18.88
CA ARG A 119 -0.27 -16.93 -18.25
C ARG A 119 0.21 -18.15 -19.04
N GLY A 120 0.22 -18.07 -20.37
CA GLY A 120 0.69 -19.14 -21.24
C GLY A 120 2.21 -19.22 -21.36
N ALA A 121 2.91 -18.08 -21.39
CA ALA A 121 4.34 -18.03 -21.66
C ALA A 121 5.21 -18.17 -20.40
N LEU A 122 4.80 -17.54 -19.29
CA LEU A 122 5.61 -17.53 -18.05
C LEU A 122 5.92 -18.93 -17.51
N PRO A 123 4.94 -19.86 -17.38
CA PRO A 123 5.21 -21.23 -16.93
C PRO A 123 6.16 -22.02 -17.83
N ILE A 124 6.34 -21.60 -19.09
CA ILE A 124 7.22 -22.28 -20.06
C ILE A 124 8.66 -21.79 -19.91
N ILE A 125 8.84 -20.49 -19.67
CA ILE A 125 10.17 -19.84 -19.72
C ILE A 125 10.76 -19.58 -18.34
N VAL A 126 9.94 -19.61 -17.28
CA VAL A 126 10.35 -19.37 -15.90
C VAL A 126 10.17 -20.65 -15.09
N PRO A 127 11.23 -21.13 -14.38
CA PRO A 127 11.10 -22.24 -13.46
C PRO A 127 10.01 -21.99 -12.40
N SER A 128 9.25 -23.03 -12.06
CA SER A 128 8.10 -22.94 -11.15
C SER A 128 8.44 -22.36 -9.77
N GLU A 129 9.68 -22.53 -9.30
CA GLU A 129 10.17 -21.95 -8.05
C GLU A 129 10.10 -20.42 -8.00
N PHE A 130 10.18 -19.74 -9.14
CA PHE A 130 10.04 -18.28 -9.24
C PHE A 130 8.59 -17.83 -9.53
N LEU A 131 7.68 -18.77 -9.73
CA LEU A 131 6.27 -18.52 -10.04
C LEU A 131 5.35 -18.80 -8.86
N ASN A 132 5.76 -19.68 -7.96
CA ASN A 132 4.98 -20.04 -6.79
C ASN A 132 4.98 -18.89 -5.78
N ALA A 133 3.83 -18.65 -5.17
CA ALA A 133 3.71 -17.74 -4.05
C ALA A 133 4.56 -18.22 -2.88
N ILE A 134 5.05 -17.28 -2.07
CA ILE A 134 5.77 -17.58 -0.84
C ILE A 134 4.77 -18.23 0.13
N GLU A 135 5.08 -19.45 0.58
CA GLU A 135 4.27 -20.14 1.57
C GLU A 135 4.38 -19.43 2.92
N VAL A 136 3.23 -19.11 3.52
CA VAL A 136 3.17 -18.42 4.82
C VAL A 136 2.89 -19.46 5.90
N PRO A 137 3.84 -19.73 6.82
CA PRO A 137 3.63 -20.66 7.93
C PRO A 137 2.51 -20.20 8.86
N THR A 138 1.85 -21.13 9.55
CA THR A 138 0.82 -20.82 10.54
C THR A 138 1.36 -19.88 11.61
N GLY A 139 0.60 -18.83 11.95
CA GLY A 139 0.98 -17.80 12.92
C GLY A 139 1.97 -16.76 12.40
N LYS A 140 2.30 -16.79 11.10
CA LYS A 140 3.14 -15.78 10.44
C LYS A 140 2.34 -14.96 9.41
N ILE A 141 2.86 -13.78 9.13
CA ILE A 141 2.31 -12.81 8.18
C ILE A 141 3.42 -12.43 7.19
N LEU A 142 3.09 -12.49 5.90
CA LEU A 142 3.96 -12.05 4.82
C LEU A 142 3.76 -10.55 4.59
N THR A 143 4.82 -9.78 4.85
CA THR A 143 4.81 -8.32 4.79
C THR A 143 5.87 -7.82 3.82
N ARG A 144 5.44 -7.04 2.83
CA ARG A 144 6.32 -6.39 1.88
C ARG A 144 6.74 -5.02 2.35
N LEU A 145 8.04 -4.76 2.33
CA LEU A 145 8.64 -3.46 2.47
C LEU A 145 9.06 -2.94 1.11
N THR A 146 8.69 -1.70 0.80
CA THR A 146 9.09 -1.05 -0.44
C THR A 146 9.85 0.23 -0.13
N PHE A 147 11.06 0.36 -0.66
CA PHE A 147 11.95 1.49 -0.42
C PHE A 147 11.89 2.45 -1.62
N HIS A 148 11.24 3.60 -1.45
CA HIS A 148 11.12 4.65 -2.46
C HIS A 148 11.60 6.01 -1.93
N ASN A 149 11.74 6.99 -2.83
CA ASN A 149 12.08 8.38 -2.49
C ASN A 149 13.35 8.47 -1.63
N GLU A 150 13.30 9.15 -0.48
CA GLU A 150 14.42 9.30 0.47
C GLU A 150 14.72 8.01 1.24
N ALA A 151 13.82 7.01 1.20
CA ALA A 151 14.10 5.67 1.70
C ALA A 151 14.79 4.78 0.66
N SER A 152 14.94 5.23 -0.59
CA SER A 152 15.61 4.46 -1.64
C SER A 152 17.03 4.08 -1.23
N ILE A 153 17.42 2.84 -1.55
CA ILE A 153 18.76 2.32 -1.29
C ILE A 153 19.55 2.37 -2.60
N SER A 154 20.51 3.27 -2.66
CA SER A 154 21.34 3.55 -3.83
C SER A 154 22.75 3.00 -3.71
N ASN A 155 23.19 2.67 -2.49
CA ASN A 155 24.52 2.13 -2.22
C ASN A 155 24.55 1.21 -0.98
N VAL A 156 25.69 0.55 -0.75
CA VAL A 156 25.88 -0.43 0.34
C VAL A 156 25.86 0.21 1.74
N ILE A 157 26.22 1.49 1.85
CA ILE A 157 26.20 2.22 3.13
C ILE A 157 24.75 2.42 3.56
N GLU A 158 23.90 2.91 2.66
CA GLU A 158 22.47 3.05 2.89
C GLU A 158 21.80 1.70 3.18
N PHE A 159 22.23 0.62 2.51
CA PHE A 159 21.75 -0.73 2.80
C PHE A 159 22.07 -1.15 4.24
N ASN A 160 23.31 -0.94 4.69
CA ASN A 160 23.74 -1.25 6.05
C ASN A 160 22.97 -0.43 7.10
N ASP A 161 22.72 0.85 6.80
CA ASP A 161 21.97 1.73 7.71
C ASP A 161 20.51 1.28 7.82
N TRP A 162 19.86 0.94 6.71
CA TRP A 162 18.51 0.36 6.73
C TRP A 162 18.46 -1.00 7.42
N ALA A 163 19.46 -1.85 7.22
CA ALA A 163 19.55 -3.15 7.91
C ALA A 163 19.63 -2.96 9.43
N LYS A 164 20.44 -2.01 9.92
CA LYS A 164 20.51 -1.68 11.35
C LYS A 164 19.19 -1.15 11.89
N ARG A 165 18.52 -0.26 11.15
CA ARG A 165 17.22 0.29 11.55
C ARG A 165 16.15 -0.80 11.61
N TRP A 166 16.08 -1.68 10.61
CA TRP A 166 15.13 -2.80 10.61
C TRP A 166 15.44 -3.84 11.69
N SER A 167 16.71 -4.05 12.03
CA SER A 167 17.09 -4.86 13.19
C SER A 167 16.59 -4.26 14.52
N LEU A 168 16.66 -2.93 14.67
CA LEU A 168 16.09 -2.23 15.84
C LEU A 168 14.57 -2.34 15.90
N ILE A 169 13.90 -2.19 14.74
CA ILE A 169 12.45 -2.34 14.61
C ILE A 169 12.04 -3.76 15.02
N ALA A 170 12.62 -4.78 14.40
CA ALA A 170 12.33 -6.19 14.68
C ALA A 170 12.54 -6.50 16.17
N ARG A 171 13.66 -6.05 16.74
CA ARG A 171 13.97 -6.25 18.16
C ARG A 171 12.92 -5.60 19.07
N GLY A 172 12.53 -4.35 18.83
CA GLY A 172 11.59 -3.64 19.70
C GLY A 172 10.20 -4.28 19.73
N PHE A 173 9.68 -4.67 18.56
CA PHE A 173 8.38 -5.35 18.49
C PHE A 173 8.44 -6.78 19.03
N SER A 174 9.48 -7.55 18.71
CA SER A 174 9.62 -8.93 19.20
C SER A 174 9.78 -8.97 20.72
N MET A 175 10.58 -8.06 21.29
CA MET A 175 10.75 -7.97 22.74
C MET A 175 9.44 -7.64 23.46
N ALA A 176 8.57 -6.81 22.86
CA ALA A 176 7.29 -6.42 23.45
C ALA A 176 6.31 -7.60 23.58
N VAL A 177 6.40 -8.61 22.70
CA VAL A 177 5.59 -9.84 22.71
C VAL A 177 6.37 -11.09 23.16
N ASN A 178 7.53 -10.92 23.80
CA ASN A 178 8.40 -12.04 24.23
C ASN A 178 8.78 -13.04 23.13
N GLN A 179 8.86 -12.60 21.87
CA GLN A 179 9.27 -13.43 20.73
C GLN A 179 10.76 -13.22 20.39
N PRO A 180 11.43 -14.24 19.84
CA PRO A 180 12.76 -14.10 19.29
C PRO A 180 12.77 -13.12 18.12
N THR A 181 13.84 -12.33 17.97
CA THR A 181 13.94 -11.36 16.86
C THR A 181 14.12 -12.09 15.52
N GLU A 182 14.61 -13.33 15.58
CA GLU A 182 14.76 -14.27 14.48
C GLU A 182 13.43 -14.62 13.80
N ASP A 183 12.29 -14.36 14.46
CA ASP A 183 10.96 -14.54 13.85
C ASP A 183 10.67 -13.50 12.74
N PHE A 184 11.48 -12.45 12.62
CA PHE A 184 11.48 -11.53 11.46
C PHE A 184 12.45 -12.05 10.39
N GLU A 185 11.93 -12.86 9.48
CA GLU A 185 12.73 -13.53 8.45
C GLU A 185 12.61 -12.82 7.10
N ILE A 186 13.74 -12.52 6.47
CA ILE A 186 13.76 -12.04 5.08
C ILE A 186 13.64 -13.25 4.15
N VAL A 187 12.54 -13.32 3.40
CA VAL A 187 12.24 -14.43 2.48
C VAL A 187 12.48 -14.06 1.01
N ASN A 188 12.52 -12.77 0.67
CA ASN A 188 12.84 -12.31 -0.68
C ASN A 188 13.44 -10.89 -0.67
N ALA A 189 14.31 -10.59 -1.64
CA ALA A 189 14.81 -9.26 -1.94
C ALA A 189 14.96 -9.06 -3.47
N ASP A 190 14.26 -8.09 -4.06
CA ASP A 190 14.23 -7.86 -5.51
C ASP A 190 14.65 -6.43 -5.92
N ARG A 191 15.10 -6.27 -7.18
CA ARG A 191 15.57 -5.01 -7.77
C ARG A 191 14.47 -4.30 -8.57
N GLY A 192 14.11 -3.10 -8.11
CA GLY A 192 13.31 -2.14 -8.86
C GLY A 192 12.57 -1.22 -7.90
N SER A 193 13.29 -0.29 -7.28
CA SER A 193 13.04 0.13 -5.89
C SER A 193 13.30 -1.09 -4.98
N PHE A 194 14.14 -0.98 -3.96
CA PHE A 194 14.50 -2.16 -3.16
C PHE A 194 13.21 -2.68 -2.49
N ILE A 195 12.84 -3.94 -2.76
CA ILE A 195 11.65 -4.58 -2.16
C ILE A 195 12.15 -5.73 -1.29
N ILE A 196 11.69 -5.78 -0.04
CA ILE A 196 11.99 -6.86 0.90
C ILE A 196 10.68 -7.52 1.33
N ASP A 197 10.56 -8.83 1.18
CA ASP A 197 9.45 -9.58 1.77
C ASP A 197 9.90 -10.21 3.10
N LEU A 198 9.14 -9.93 4.16
CA LEU A 198 9.36 -10.40 5.51
C LEU A 198 8.27 -11.40 5.93
N LEU A 199 8.66 -12.50 6.57
CA LEU A 199 7.77 -13.28 7.40
C LEU A 199 7.92 -12.79 8.84
N VAL A 200 6.80 -12.42 9.47
CA VAL A 200 6.76 -11.86 10.82
C VAL A 200 5.70 -12.59 11.65
N GLY A 201 5.98 -12.86 12.93
CA GLY A 201 4.97 -13.42 13.85
C GLY A 201 3.74 -12.52 14.00
N ALA A 202 2.55 -13.12 14.02
CA ALA A 202 1.28 -12.39 14.02
C ALA A 202 1.13 -11.41 15.20
N SER A 203 1.58 -11.81 16.39
CA SER A 203 1.57 -10.96 17.59
C SER A 203 2.43 -9.71 17.42
N ALA A 204 3.67 -9.87 16.96
CA ALA A 204 4.59 -8.74 16.73
C ALA A 204 4.03 -7.79 15.66
N MET A 205 3.47 -8.34 14.57
CA MET A 205 2.87 -7.55 13.50
C MET A 205 1.60 -6.80 13.96
N THR A 206 0.82 -7.39 14.88
CA THR A 206 -0.36 -6.75 15.46
C THR A 206 0.01 -5.53 16.29
N ILE A 207 1.05 -5.62 17.13
CA ILE A 207 1.55 -4.44 17.85
C ILE A 207 2.02 -3.38 16.86
N LEU A 208 2.81 -3.77 15.86
CA LEU A 208 3.32 -2.85 14.84
C LEU A 208 2.17 -2.11 14.15
N PHE A 209 1.13 -2.84 13.73
CA PHE A 209 -0.08 -2.26 13.15
C PHE A 209 -0.76 -1.25 14.07
N LYS A 210 -1.08 -1.67 15.30
CA LYS A 210 -1.81 -0.81 16.25
C LYS A 210 -0.98 0.43 16.59
N SER A 211 0.34 0.27 16.68
CA SER A 211 1.28 1.37 16.88
C SER A 211 1.18 2.39 15.76
N LEU A 212 1.13 1.92 14.51
CA LEU A 212 1.02 2.78 13.33
C LEU A 212 -0.34 3.44 13.21
N LYS A 213 -1.43 2.71 13.47
CA LYS A 213 -2.78 3.29 13.48
C LYS A 213 -2.87 4.43 14.50
N SER A 214 -2.43 4.18 15.74
CA SER A 214 -2.38 5.19 16.79
C SER A 214 -1.42 6.34 16.46
N LEU A 215 -0.29 6.06 15.80
CA LEU A 215 0.57 7.11 15.25
C LEU A 215 -0.15 7.93 14.20
N THR A 216 -0.91 7.33 13.28
CA THR A 216 -1.65 8.05 12.22
C THR A 216 -2.58 9.09 12.81
N ASP A 217 -3.33 8.68 13.83
CA ASP A 217 -4.30 9.53 14.53
C ASP A 217 -3.63 10.69 15.29
N LEU A 218 -2.34 10.56 15.64
CA LEU A 218 -1.57 11.51 16.45
C LEU A 218 -0.48 12.27 15.67
N ALA A 219 -0.08 11.80 14.49
CA ALA A 219 1.10 12.25 13.75
C ALA A 219 0.91 13.56 12.99
N VAL A 220 -0.33 14.00 12.79
CA VAL A 220 -0.64 15.27 12.10
C VAL A 220 0.16 16.43 12.69
N SER A 221 0.31 16.47 14.02
CA SER A 221 1.02 17.52 14.76
C SER A 221 2.54 17.53 14.54
N VAL A 222 3.21 16.37 14.61
CA VAL A 222 4.67 16.28 14.45
C VAL A 222 5.09 16.54 13.02
N THR A 223 4.31 16.04 12.05
CA THR A 223 4.58 16.32 10.63
C THR A 223 4.45 17.81 10.32
N GLU A 224 3.44 18.51 10.87
CA GLU A 224 3.32 19.97 10.72
C GLU A 224 4.51 20.74 11.33
N LEU A 225 4.99 20.30 12.49
CA LEU A 225 6.17 20.92 13.10
C LEU A 225 7.44 20.71 12.25
N ARG A 226 7.64 19.51 11.68
CA ARG A 226 8.77 19.26 10.76
C ARG A 226 8.68 20.10 9.48
N ILE A 227 7.49 20.33 8.95
CA ILE A 227 7.28 21.22 7.79
C ILE A 227 7.66 22.66 8.16
N LYS A 228 7.17 23.17 9.29
CA LYS A 228 7.54 24.50 9.79
C LYS A 228 9.05 24.61 10.02
N HIS A 229 9.70 23.56 10.50
CA HIS A 229 11.15 23.50 10.64
C HIS A 229 11.90 23.54 9.30
N LYS A 230 11.41 22.80 8.29
CA LYS A 230 11.98 22.84 6.94
C LYS A 230 11.78 24.21 6.27
N GLN A 231 10.70 24.90 6.57
CA GLN A 231 10.48 26.29 6.17
C GLN A 231 11.42 27.25 6.91
N LEU A 232 11.75 27.00 8.18
CA LEU A 232 12.79 27.75 8.90
C LEU A 232 14.13 27.63 8.18
N GLU A 233 14.52 26.44 7.68
CA GLU A 233 15.75 26.26 6.88
C GLU A 233 15.80 27.14 5.61
N GLN A 234 14.66 27.60 5.08
CA GLN A 234 14.63 28.55 3.96
C GLN A 234 14.97 29.99 4.37
N LEU A 235 14.90 30.31 5.67
CA LEU A 235 15.31 31.60 6.24
C LEU A 235 16.83 31.63 6.56
N LYS A 236 17.55 30.57 6.21
CA LYS A 236 19.00 30.48 6.34
C LYS A 236 19.65 31.57 5.47
N GLY A 237 20.35 32.48 6.13
CA GLY A 237 20.98 33.65 5.50
C GLY A 237 20.17 34.96 5.60
N THR A 238 18.91 34.91 6.08
CA THR A 238 18.11 36.10 6.39
C THR A 238 18.28 36.56 7.85
N VAL A 239 18.67 35.64 8.73
CA VAL A 239 18.96 35.87 10.16
C VAL A 239 20.42 35.55 10.48
N PRO A 240 20.99 36.14 11.55
CA PRO A 240 22.34 35.84 11.99
C PRO A 240 22.55 34.33 12.21
N PRO A 241 23.70 33.75 11.81
CA PRO A 241 23.94 32.31 11.86
C PRO A 241 23.75 31.69 13.25
N GLU A 242 24.20 32.37 14.30
CA GLU A 242 24.08 31.92 15.69
C GLU A 242 22.62 31.86 16.14
N MET A 243 21.83 32.89 15.79
CA MET A 243 20.40 32.95 16.10
C MET A 243 19.63 31.88 15.33
N PHE A 244 19.97 31.68 14.05
CA PHE A 244 19.39 30.61 13.24
C PHE A 244 19.68 29.23 13.83
N GLN A 245 20.92 28.98 14.26
CA GLN A 245 21.32 27.71 14.84
C GLN A 245 20.60 27.45 16.17
N GLU A 246 20.48 28.46 17.03
CA GLU A 246 19.77 28.38 18.30
C GLU A 246 18.26 28.11 18.11
N PHE A 247 17.62 28.78 17.14
CA PHE A 247 16.22 28.52 16.77
C PHE A 247 16.02 27.12 16.17
N SER A 248 16.94 26.67 15.32
CA SER A 248 16.88 25.34 14.70
C SER A 248 17.01 24.25 15.76
N GLU A 249 17.97 24.36 16.68
CA GLU A 249 18.14 23.42 17.79
C GLU A 249 16.94 23.40 18.74
N ALA A 250 16.39 24.57 19.11
CA ALA A 250 15.21 24.66 19.95
C ALA A 250 13.97 24.04 19.27
N SER A 251 13.79 24.28 17.97
CA SER A 251 12.72 23.70 17.17
C SER A 251 12.85 22.18 17.06
N ASN A 252 14.05 21.66 16.83
CA ASN A 252 14.30 20.21 16.79
C ASN A 252 14.02 19.55 18.14
N LYS A 253 14.48 20.14 19.26
CA LYS A 253 14.15 19.64 20.61
C LYS A 253 12.65 19.62 20.88
N HIS A 254 11.91 20.62 20.40
CA HIS A 254 10.46 20.66 20.54
C HIS A 254 9.77 19.55 19.73
N ILE A 255 10.22 19.31 18.50
CA ILE A 255 9.75 18.22 17.65
C ILE A 255 10.01 16.87 18.31
N GLU A 256 11.24 16.63 18.77
CA GLU A 256 11.62 15.39 19.45
C GLU A 256 10.77 15.15 20.69
N LYS A 257 10.53 16.18 21.50
CA LYS A 257 9.68 16.07 22.68
C LYS A 257 8.23 15.72 22.33
N GLN A 258 7.66 16.33 21.29
CA GLN A 258 6.30 15.97 20.86
C GLN A 258 6.23 14.55 20.27
N GLU A 259 7.27 14.13 19.55
CA GLU A 259 7.39 12.76 19.04
C GLU A 259 7.47 11.75 20.20
N ASP A 260 8.22 12.06 21.26
CA ASP A 260 8.26 11.27 22.49
C ASP A 260 6.90 11.16 23.17
N GLU A 261 6.21 12.28 23.37
CA GLU A 261 4.88 12.31 24.01
C GLU A 261 3.84 11.50 23.22
N ILE A 262 3.91 11.51 21.89
CA ILE A 262 3.04 10.70 21.04
C ILE A 262 3.38 9.23 21.17
N VAL A 263 4.66 8.86 21.11
CA VAL A 263 5.11 7.48 21.24
C VAL A 263 4.72 6.90 22.60
N ASP A 264 4.85 7.69 23.67
CA ASP A 264 4.43 7.28 25.01
C ASP A 264 2.91 7.02 25.09
N LYS A 265 2.09 7.86 24.45
CA LYS A 265 0.63 7.64 24.34
C LYS A 265 0.31 6.38 23.55
N VAL A 266 1.03 6.12 22.46
CA VAL A 266 0.88 4.91 21.66
C VAL A 266 1.19 3.68 22.52
N ILE A 267 2.33 3.68 23.23
CA ILE A 267 2.72 2.57 24.11
C ILE A 267 1.70 2.37 25.23
N ALA A 268 1.22 3.44 25.85
CA ALA A 268 0.18 3.36 26.87
C ALA A 268 -1.10 2.71 26.32
N SER A 269 -1.55 3.12 25.14
CA SER A 269 -2.72 2.54 24.48
C SER A 269 -2.54 1.05 24.15
N LEU A 270 -1.33 0.65 23.70
CA LEU A 270 -1.02 -0.75 23.41
C LEU A 270 -1.02 -1.62 24.68
N LYS A 271 -0.57 -1.07 25.80
CA LYS A 271 -0.64 -1.74 27.11
C LYS A 271 -2.07 -1.87 27.61
N GLU A 272 -2.88 -0.83 27.49
CA GLU A 272 -4.30 -0.87 27.86
C GLU A 272 -5.07 -1.92 27.06
N GLN A 273 -4.67 -2.15 25.80
CA GLN A 273 -5.22 -3.20 24.95
C GLN A 273 -4.66 -4.61 25.27
N GLY A 274 -3.75 -4.73 26.24
CA GLY A 274 -3.14 -6.01 26.63
C GLY A 274 -2.20 -6.59 25.58
N LEU A 275 -1.72 -5.77 24.63
CA LEU A 275 -0.89 -6.24 23.52
C LEU A 275 0.60 -6.32 23.90
N VAL A 276 1.05 -5.49 24.84
CA VAL A 276 2.45 -5.50 25.33
C VAL A 276 2.57 -6.47 26.49
N GLU A 277 3.23 -7.60 26.25
CA GLU A 277 3.47 -8.63 27.28
C GLU A 277 4.68 -8.30 28.16
N ASN A 278 5.68 -7.63 27.61
CA ASN A 278 6.93 -7.32 28.30
C ASN A 278 7.08 -5.81 28.54
N GLU A 279 6.73 -5.37 29.75
CA GLU A 279 6.86 -3.96 30.12
C GLU A 279 8.29 -3.44 30.14
N LYS A 280 9.30 -4.31 30.22
CA LYS A 280 10.71 -3.90 30.16
C LYS A 280 11.14 -3.51 28.74
N ALA A 281 10.35 -3.85 27.73
CA ALA A 281 10.63 -3.54 26.34
C ALA A 281 10.20 -2.12 25.92
N ASN A 282 9.65 -1.28 26.82
CA ASN A 282 9.10 0.02 26.42
C ASN A 282 10.11 0.93 25.70
N ASN A 283 11.37 0.94 26.13
CA ASN A 283 12.38 1.80 25.52
C ASN A 283 12.73 1.33 24.11
N GLU A 284 12.86 0.01 23.92
CA GLU A 284 13.11 -0.63 22.63
C GLU A 284 11.90 -0.49 21.70
N LEU A 285 10.69 -0.67 22.23
CA LEU A 285 9.44 -0.47 21.51
C LEU A 285 9.28 0.99 21.07
N ALA A 286 9.57 1.96 21.95
CA ALA A 286 9.55 3.38 21.61
C ALA A 286 10.50 3.71 20.46
N ARG A 287 11.73 3.16 20.49
CA ARG A 287 12.70 3.31 19.40
C ARG A 287 12.21 2.67 18.11
N ALA A 288 11.64 1.47 18.17
CA ALA A 288 11.09 0.78 17.02
C ALA A 288 9.95 1.56 16.36
N ILE A 289 8.99 2.06 17.16
CA ILE A 289 7.87 2.87 16.68
C ILE A 289 8.36 4.13 15.94
N LYS A 290 9.36 4.83 16.49
CA LYS A 290 9.98 5.99 15.83
C LYS A 290 10.66 5.63 14.51
N GLU A 291 11.40 4.53 14.47
CA GLU A 291 12.09 4.11 13.24
C GLU A 291 11.11 3.69 12.14
N VAL A 292 9.99 3.03 12.50
CA VAL A 292 8.90 2.76 11.53
C VAL A 292 8.29 4.06 11.02
N HIS A 293 8.03 5.02 11.90
CA HIS A 293 7.52 6.34 11.50
C HIS A 293 8.48 7.07 10.55
N LYS A 294 9.79 7.06 10.85
CA LYS A 294 10.83 7.64 9.98
C LYS A 294 10.90 6.93 8.62
N PHE A 295 10.84 5.60 8.60
CA PHE A 295 10.81 4.83 7.35
C PHE A 295 9.66 5.28 6.45
N ASN A 296 8.46 5.40 7.02
CA ASN A 296 7.27 5.84 6.29
C ASN A 296 7.39 7.31 5.83
N ALA A 297 7.81 8.21 6.72
CA ALA A 297 8.04 9.63 6.38
C ALA A 297 9.08 9.84 5.26
N SER A 298 10.08 8.96 5.17
CA SER A 298 11.08 8.98 4.09
C SER A 298 10.53 8.45 2.76
N GLY A 299 9.32 7.89 2.72
CA GLY A 299 8.67 7.33 1.54
C GLY A 299 8.84 5.81 1.42
N GLY A 300 9.25 5.14 2.49
CA GLY A 300 9.13 3.69 2.59
C GLY A 300 7.66 3.29 2.78
N SER A 301 7.23 2.18 2.18
CA SER A 301 5.88 1.66 2.39
C SER A 301 5.92 0.21 2.87
N MET A 302 4.85 -0.18 3.55
CA MET A 302 4.67 -1.54 4.04
C MET A 302 3.29 -2.05 3.61
N THR A 303 3.22 -3.29 3.17
CA THR A 303 1.98 -3.91 2.68
C THR A 303 1.93 -5.35 3.16
N CYS A 304 0.86 -5.73 3.86
CA CYS A 304 0.60 -7.12 4.18
C CYS A 304 0.07 -7.82 2.93
N LEU A 305 0.79 -8.85 2.48
CA LEU A 305 0.47 -9.61 1.27
C LEU A 305 -0.40 -10.84 1.59
N ALA A 306 -0.11 -11.51 2.70
CA ALA A 306 -0.80 -12.73 3.10
C ALA A 306 -0.66 -12.97 4.60
N SER A 307 -1.63 -13.66 5.18
CA SER A 307 -1.65 -14.10 6.58
C SER A 307 -2.09 -15.55 6.64
N ASN A 308 -1.47 -16.33 7.53
CA ASN A 308 -1.92 -17.67 7.89
C ASN A 308 -2.16 -17.75 9.40
N ASP A 309 -2.86 -16.75 9.93
CA ASP A 309 -3.23 -16.64 11.34
C ASP A 309 -4.74 -16.35 11.47
N ASP A 310 -5.43 -17.14 12.29
CA ASP A 310 -6.89 -17.06 12.46
C ASP A 310 -7.34 -15.75 13.11
N GLN A 311 -6.47 -15.07 13.86
CA GLN A 311 -6.73 -13.79 14.49
C GLN A 311 -6.36 -12.61 13.60
N PHE A 312 -5.66 -12.87 12.48
CA PHE A 312 -5.24 -11.88 11.51
C PHE A 312 -5.88 -12.18 10.14
N ASP A 313 -7.20 -11.98 10.10
CA ASP A 313 -8.07 -12.30 8.97
C ASP A 313 -7.97 -11.30 7.80
N THR A 314 -8.69 -11.59 6.70
CA THR A 314 -8.68 -10.77 5.48
C THR A 314 -9.17 -9.34 5.73
N GLU A 315 -10.09 -9.11 6.66
CA GLU A 315 -10.60 -7.78 6.97
C GLU A 315 -9.55 -6.97 7.76
N THR A 316 -8.87 -7.60 8.70
CA THR A 316 -7.75 -7.02 9.44
C THR A 316 -6.61 -6.64 8.51
N VAL A 317 -6.29 -7.47 7.51
CA VAL A 317 -5.30 -7.16 6.46
C VAL A 317 -5.71 -5.94 5.62
N LYS A 318 -7.00 -5.80 5.29
CA LYS A 318 -7.51 -4.63 4.53
C LYS A 318 -7.41 -3.35 5.36
N GLU A 319 -7.88 -3.37 6.60
CA GLU A 319 -7.77 -2.21 7.50
C GLU A 319 -6.31 -1.81 7.73
N LEU A 320 -5.42 -2.80 7.86
CA LEU A 320 -3.99 -2.61 7.97
C LEU A 320 -3.43 -1.87 6.75
N ASN A 321 -3.65 -2.42 5.55
CA ASN A 321 -3.16 -1.84 4.31
C ASN A 321 -3.74 -0.43 4.09
N HIS A 322 -5.00 -0.21 4.42
CA HIS A 322 -5.60 1.13 4.37
C HIS A 322 -4.95 2.13 5.33
N SER A 323 -4.64 1.70 6.56
CA SER A 323 -3.95 2.53 7.55
C SER A 323 -2.53 2.90 7.07
N TYR A 324 -1.82 1.97 6.42
CA TYR A 324 -0.54 2.27 5.78
C TYR A 324 -0.67 3.28 4.64
N GLU A 325 -1.67 3.11 3.77
CA GLU A 325 -1.93 4.04 2.68
C GLU A 325 -2.27 5.45 3.20
N LEU A 326 -3.04 5.57 4.29
CA LEU A 326 -3.34 6.88 4.89
C LEU A 326 -2.07 7.58 5.41
N LEU A 327 -1.18 6.86 6.09
CA LEU A 327 0.11 7.41 6.52
C LEU A 327 0.98 7.83 5.33
N GLN A 328 1.01 7.01 4.28
CA GLN A 328 1.77 7.31 3.08
C GLN A 328 1.18 8.52 2.35
N ASN A 329 -0.14 8.56 2.15
CA ASN A 329 -0.82 9.67 1.47
C ASN A 329 -0.69 10.98 2.26
N ASN A 330 -0.78 10.95 3.59
CA ASN A 330 -0.55 12.13 4.42
C ASN A 330 0.90 12.65 4.31
N SER A 331 1.88 11.76 4.12
CA SER A 331 3.27 12.15 3.88
C SER A 331 3.50 12.61 2.43
N GLU A 332 2.83 12.03 1.44
CA GLU A 332 2.93 12.38 0.01
C GLU A 332 2.19 13.67 -0.35
N ILE A 333 0.95 13.88 0.13
CA ILE A 333 0.16 15.11 -0.08
C ILE A 333 0.95 16.31 0.44
N LYS A 334 1.55 16.18 1.62
CA LYS A 334 2.38 17.25 2.20
C LYS A 334 3.71 17.45 1.46
N ARG A 335 4.33 16.40 0.90
CA ARG A 335 5.48 16.52 -0.03
C ARG A 335 5.14 17.21 -1.35
N LEU A 336 3.90 17.10 -1.83
CA LEU A 336 3.43 17.83 -3.01
C LEU A 336 3.21 19.32 -2.70
N GLU A 337 2.72 19.66 -1.50
CA GLU A 337 2.66 21.04 -1.02
C GLU A 337 4.07 21.67 -0.85
N GLU A 338 5.10 20.86 -0.59
CA GLU A 338 6.50 21.29 -0.51
C GLU A 338 7.15 21.62 -1.87
N LYS A 339 6.55 21.24 -3.00
CA LYS A 339 6.97 21.73 -4.32
C LYS A 339 6.22 23.04 -4.59
N PRO A 340 6.81 24.23 -4.33
CA PRO A 340 6.22 25.44 -4.85
C PRO A 340 6.07 25.27 -6.36
N ALA A 341 4.86 25.51 -6.87
CA ALA A 341 4.59 25.61 -8.28
C ALA A 341 5.66 26.53 -8.89
N GLY A 342 6.54 25.94 -9.71
CA GLY A 342 7.67 26.64 -10.27
C GLY A 342 7.24 27.95 -10.92
N LYS A 343 7.88 29.03 -10.49
CA LYS A 343 8.07 30.24 -11.29
C LYS A 343 9.56 30.48 -11.42
#